data_AF-A0A1F6R697-F1
#
_entry.id   AF-A0A1F6R697-F1
#
_cell.length_a   1.000
_cell.length_b   1.000
_cell.length_c   1.000
_cell.angle_alpha   90.00
_cell.angle_beta   90.00
_cell.angle_gamma   90.00
#
_symmetry.space_group_name_H-M   'P 1'
#
loop_
_entity.id
_entity.type
_entity.pdbx_description
1 polymer ?
#
loop_
_entity_poly.entity_id
_entity_poly.type
_entity_poly.pdbx_seq_one_letter_code
_entity_poly.pdbx_strand_id
1 'polypeptide(L)'
;MEVCNSKYGNNGWLGIAQIWVSGSHITKGVTKLNDTYFNTPMYNTPAWRTLVMCQEIGHTLGLDHQDEVFGNANLGTCMDYTNDPSANQHPNQHDYDMLAQIYAHLDGSTTVGQSATNGKAEVDHNDRRTWGKSIRTSSDGKSSLFVREFAGKEKVFTFVIWAEEK
;
A
#
# COMPACT_ATOMS: atom_id res chain seq x y z
N MET A 1 11.51 6.38 0.32
CA MET A 1 10.51 5.46 0.89
C MET A 1 10.83 5.26 2.35
N GLU A 2 9.82 5.13 3.19
CA GLU A 2 9.95 4.73 4.59
C GLU A 2 9.04 3.53 4.87
N VAL A 3 9.56 2.51 5.54
CA VAL A 3 8.81 1.31 5.91
C VAL A 3 8.85 1.17 7.42
N CYS A 4 7.68 1.16 8.06
CA CYS A 4 7.55 1.16 9.50
C CYS A 4 6.59 0.06 9.98
N ASN A 5 6.86 -0.50 11.14
CA ASN A 5 5.91 -1.32 11.88
C ASN A 5 5.77 -0.80 13.31
N SER A 6 4.55 -0.83 13.84
CA SER A 6 4.27 -0.50 15.23
C SER A 6 2.89 -1.02 15.65
N LYS A 7 2.58 -0.94 16.93
CA LYS A 7 1.24 -1.23 17.48
C LYS A 7 0.34 -0.01 17.28
N TYR A 8 -0.30 0.09 16.11
CA TYR A 8 -1.18 1.22 15.75
C TYR A 8 -2.61 1.09 16.30
N GLY A 9 -2.89 0.04 17.06
CA GLY A 9 -4.20 -0.20 17.69
C GLY A 9 -5.16 -0.98 16.81
N ASN A 10 -6.36 -1.25 17.35
CA ASN A 10 -7.43 -1.99 16.67
C ASN A 10 -8.23 -1.04 15.76
N ASN A 11 -7.63 -0.66 14.63
CA ASN A 11 -8.13 0.35 13.70
C ASN A 11 -8.68 -0.24 12.37
N GLY A 12 -8.64 -1.56 12.24
CA GLY A 12 -9.21 -2.33 11.14
C GLY A 12 -8.22 -2.76 10.06
N TRP A 13 -6.99 -2.24 10.01
CA TRP A 13 -6.07 -2.51 8.90
C TRP A 13 -4.81 -3.29 9.33
N LEU A 14 -4.33 -4.16 8.45
CA LEU A 14 -3.08 -4.93 8.55
C LEU A 14 -1.91 -4.13 8.00
N GLY A 15 -2.10 -3.56 6.80
CA GLY A 15 -1.13 -2.77 6.06
C GLY A 15 -1.74 -1.49 5.51
N ILE A 16 -0.89 -0.47 5.35
CA ILE A 16 -1.18 0.74 4.59
C ILE A 16 0.04 1.10 3.74
N ALA A 17 -0.18 1.44 2.48
CA ALA A 17 0.76 2.14 1.63
C ALA A 17 0.23 3.51 1.24
N GLN A 18 1.11 4.50 1.25
CA GLN A 18 0.80 5.84 0.77
C GLN A 18 1.84 6.33 -0.21
N ILE A 19 1.36 6.92 -1.30
CA ILE A 19 2.21 7.57 -2.30
C ILE A 19 1.78 9.02 -2.52
N TRP A 20 2.76 9.91 -2.55
CA TRP A 20 2.58 11.30 -2.97
C TRP A 20 2.92 11.40 -4.44
N VAL A 21 1.95 11.78 -5.25
CA VAL A 21 2.07 11.89 -6.69
C VAL A 21 2.06 13.36 -7.10
N SER A 22 3.02 13.75 -7.93
CA SER A 22 3.05 15.05 -8.61
C SER A 22 3.24 14.81 -10.10
N GLY A 23 2.24 15.16 -10.92
CA GLY A 23 2.22 14.77 -12.32
C GLY A 23 2.16 13.25 -12.48
N SER A 24 3.13 12.66 -13.17
CA SER A 24 3.29 11.20 -13.35
C SER A 24 4.25 10.56 -12.35
N HIS A 25 4.81 11.32 -11.41
CA HIS A 25 5.90 10.87 -10.55
C HIS A 25 5.44 10.61 -9.12
N ILE A 26 5.86 9.46 -8.58
CA ILE A 26 5.83 9.19 -7.15
C ILE A 26 7.01 9.92 -6.50
N THR A 27 6.70 10.85 -5.61
CA THR A 27 7.69 11.72 -4.94
C THR A 27 8.01 11.30 -3.51
N LYS A 28 7.09 10.56 -2.87
CA LYS A 28 7.24 9.98 -1.53
C LYS A 28 6.41 8.70 -1.44
N GLY A 29 6.92 7.72 -0.71
CA GLY A 29 6.23 6.47 -0.39
C GLY A 29 6.40 6.13 1.09
N VAL A 30 5.33 5.70 1.75
CA VAL A 30 5.33 5.21 3.14
C VAL A 30 4.56 3.90 3.21
N THR A 31 5.14 2.89 3.85
CA THR A 31 4.48 1.62 4.19
C THR A 31 4.40 1.48 5.70
N LYS A 32 3.22 1.09 6.21
CA LYS A 32 3.00 0.82 7.63
C LYS A 32 2.39 -0.56 7.84
N LEU A 33 2.93 -1.30 8.81
CA LEU A 33 2.45 -2.62 9.23
C LEU A 33 1.93 -2.56 10.67
N ASN A 34 0.72 -3.07 10.90
CA ASN A 34 0.08 -3.00 12.20
C ASN A 34 0.37 -4.21 13.08
N ASP A 35 1.37 -4.07 13.95
CA ASP A 35 1.73 -5.11 14.92
C ASP A 35 0.63 -5.38 15.95
N THR A 36 -0.38 -4.52 16.10
CA THR A 36 -1.55 -4.88 16.91
C THR A 36 -2.25 -6.11 16.34
N TYR A 37 -2.38 -6.20 15.00
CA TYR A 37 -2.97 -7.36 14.33
C TYR A 37 -1.95 -8.49 14.11
N PHE A 38 -0.72 -8.17 13.71
CA PHE A 38 0.31 -9.20 13.50
C PHE A 38 0.75 -9.93 14.77
N ASN A 39 0.33 -9.48 15.97
CA ASN A 39 0.51 -10.20 17.22
C ASN A 39 -0.71 -11.06 17.61
N THR A 40 -1.74 -11.17 16.75
CA THR A 40 -2.89 -12.06 16.95
C THR A 40 -2.64 -13.44 16.34
N PRO A 41 -3.28 -14.52 16.81
CA PRO A 41 -3.05 -15.88 16.29
C PRO A 41 -3.26 -16.03 14.77
N MET A 42 -4.20 -15.28 14.20
CA MET A 42 -4.52 -15.35 12.78
C MET A 42 -3.38 -14.81 11.90
N TYR A 43 -2.84 -13.64 12.25
CA TYR A 43 -1.88 -12.92 11.42
C TYR A 43 -0.43 -13.10 11.86
N ASN A 44 -0.16 -13.70 13.03
CA ASN A 44 1.19 -13.91 13.54
C ASN A 44 1.88 -15.11 12.88
N THR A 45 2.03 -15.06 11.55
CA THR A 45 2.78 -16.04 10.76
C THR A 45 3.74 -15.33 9.82
N PRO A 46 4.86 -15.97 9.42
CA PRO A 46 5.75 -15.41 8.40
C PRO A 46 5.03 -15.12 7.08
N ALA A 47 4.07 -15.96 6.69
CA ALA A 47 3.35 -15.80 5.42
C ALA A 47 2.50 -14.53 5.41
N TRP A 48 1.67 -14.30 6.44
CA TRP A 48 0.86 -13.08 6.53
C TRP A 48 1.70 -11.81 6.62
N ARG A 49 2.78 -11.82 7.41
CA ARG A 49 3.69 -10.67 7.52
C ARG A 49 4.37 -10.37 6.20
N THR A 50 4.84 -11.39 5.49
CA THR A 50 5.54 -11.23 4.21
C THR A 50 4.60 -10.77 3.11
N LEU A 51 3.39 -11.36 3.00
CA LEU A 51 2.36 -10.94 2.03
C LEU A 51 2.07 -9.44 2.16
N VAL A 52 1.64 -8.99 3.34
CA VAL A 52 1.21 -7.60 3.55
C VAL A 52 2.39 -6.63 3.37
N MET A 53 3.59 -6.99 3.84
CA MET A 53 4.77 -6.15 3.61
C MET A 53 5.09 -6.02 2.12
N CYS A 54 5.07 -7.14 1.38
CA CYS A 54 5.37 -7.16 -0.04
C CYS A 54 4.35 -6.34 -0.85
N GLN A 55 3.06 -6.55 -0.58
CA GLN A 55 1.97 -5.85 -1.26
C GLN A 55 2.04 -4.34 -1.07
N GLU A 56 2.19 -3.89 0.18
CA GLU A 56 2.23 -2.46 0.48
C GLU A 56 3.51 -1.79 -0.03
N ILE A 57 4.65 -2.50 -0.04
CA ILE A 57 5.85 -2.00 -0.73
C ILE A 57 5.59 -1.91 -2.24
N GLY A 58 4.95 -2.91 -2.85
CA GLY A 58 4.57 -2.90 -4.26
C GLY A 58 3.73 -1.67 -4.61
N HIS A 59 2.71 -1.35 -3.81
CA HIS A 59 1.92 -0.12 -3.97
C HIS A 59 2.77 1.15 -3.87
N THR A 60 3.75 1.22 -2.97
CA THR A 60 4.64 2.39 -2.90
C THR A 60 5.55 2.56 -4.12
N LEU A 61 5.73 1.50 -4.92
CA LEU A 61 6.44 1.50 -6.20
C LEU A 61 5.48 1.69 -7.40
N GLY A 62 4.18 1.87 -7.14
CA GLY A 62 3.17 2.11 -8.17
C GLY A 62 2.52 0.86 -8.75
N LEU A 63 2.75 -0.33 -8.17
CA LEU A 63 2.04 -1.53 -8.56
C LEU A 63 0.57 -1.50 -8.07
N ASP A 64 -0.31 -2.04 -8.89
CA ASP A 64 -1.71 -2.30 -8.57
C ASP A 64 -1.94 -3.81 -8.49
N HIS A 65 -3.13 -4.23 -8.05
CA HIS A 65 -3.43 -5.65 -7.90
C HIS A 65 -3.54 -6.40 -9.23
N GLN A 66 -3.19 -7.69 -9.21
CA GLN A 66 -3.48 -8.63 -10.32
C GLN A 66 -4.85 -9.30 -10.14
N ASP A 67 -5.21 -9.67 -8.92
CA ASP A 67 -6.55 -10.15 -8.54
C ASP A 67 -7.09 -9.40 -7.30
N GLU A 68 -8.35 -8.96 -7.37
CA GLU A 68 -9.04 -8.24 -6.29
C GLU A 68 -10.19 -9.06 -5.66
N VAL A 69 -10.20 -10.38 -5.86
CA VAL A 69 -11.18 -11.31 -5.28
C VAL A 69 -10.47 -12.29 -4.33
N PHE A 70 -10.62 -12.09 -3.03
CA PHE A 70 -9.91 -12.86 -1.98
C PHE A 70 -10.05 -14.38 -2.06
N GLY A 71 -11.15 -14.88 -2.63
CA GLY A 71 -11.46 -16.31 -2.72
C GLY A 71 -11.02 -16.96 -4.04
N ASN A 72 -10.43 -16.21 -4.97
CA ASN A 72 -9.88 -16.79 -6.20
C ASN A 72 -8.61 -17.59 -5.91
N ALA A 73 -8.23 -18.44 -6.86
CA ALA A 73 -6.97 -19.15 -6.78
C ALA A 73 -5.80 -18.16 -6.90
N ASN A 74 -4.85 -18.27 -5.98
CA ASN A 74 -3.63 -17.47 -5.96
C ASN A 74 -2.89 -17.50 -7.31
N LEU A 75 -2.54 -16.33 -7.84
CA LEU A 75 -1.68 -16.18 -9.03
C LEU A 75 -0.18 -16.23 -8.68
N GLY A 76 0.13 -16.48 -7.40
CA GLY A 76 1.50 -16.60 -6.90
C GLY A 76 2.23 -15.26 -6.82
N THR A 77 1.51 -14.17 -6.60
CA THR A 77 2.05 -12.82 -6.39
C THR A 77 1.54 -12.22 -5.08
N CYS A 78 2.35 -11.39 -4.44
CA CYS A 78 1.90 -10.57 -3.32
C CYS A 78 0.98 -9.40 -3.72
N MET A 79 0.78 -9.15 -5.02
CA MET A 79 -0.17 -8.16 -5.52
C MET A 79 -1.58 -8.74 -5.75
N ASP A 80 -1.89 -9.91 -5.19
CA ASP A 80 -3.25 -10.46 -5.17
C ASP A 80 -3.90 -10.22 -3.80
N TYR A 81 -5.22 -10.04 -3.81
CA TYR A 81 -6.00 -10.37 -2.63
C TYR A 81 -6.10 -11.87 -2.44
N THR A 82 -5.92 -12.32 -1.20
CA THR A 82 -5.99 -13.74 -0.84
C THR A 82 -6.41 -13.92 0.62
N ASN A 83 -7.08 -15.03 0.90
CA ASN A 83 -7.30 -15.55 2.24
C ASN A 83 -6.27 -16.63 2.66
N ASP A 84 -5.40 -17.06 1.74
CA ASP A 84 -4.29 -17.99 1.97
C ASP A 84 -2.97 -17.38 1.48
N PRO A 85 -2.15 -16.79 2.37
CA PRO A 85 -0.92 -16.12 1.98
C PRO A 85 0.19 -17.07 1.53
N SER A 86 0.03 -18.40 1.62
CA SER A 86 1.12 -19.36 1.48
C SER A 86 1.92 -19.21 0.18
N ALA A 87 1.24 -18.99 -0.96
CA ALA A 87 1.86 -18.82 -2.28
C ALA A 87 2.11 -17.35 -2.68
N ASN A 88 1.59 -16.38 -1.93
CA ASN A 88 1.51 -14.97 -2.34
C ASN A 88 2.48 -14.07 -1.55
N GLN A 89 3.64 -14.61 -1.15
CA GLN A 89 4.59 -13.90 -0.29
C GLN A 89 5.56 -12.99 -1.08
N HIS A 90 5.58 -13.08 -2.41
CA HIS A 90 6.62 -12.48 -3.25
C HIS A 90 6.03 -11.94 -4.57
N PRO A 91 6.68 -10.99 -5.25
CA PRO A 91 6.29 -10.59 -6.60
C PRO A 91 6.47 -11.75 -7.59
N ASN A 92 5.62 -11.80 -8.61
CA ASN A 92 5.77 -12.70 -9.76
C ASN A 92 6.37 -11.94 -10.97
N GLN A 93 6.54 -12.63 -12.10
CA GLN A 93 7.11 -12.03 -13.32
C GLN A 93 6.32 -10.81 -13.81
N HIS A 94 4.98 -10.85 -13.73
CA HIS A 94 4.14 -9.74 -14.18
C HIS A 94 4.40 -8.48 -13.35
N ASP A 95 4.64 -8.59 -12.04
CA ASP A 95 4.99 -7.44 -11.21
C ASP A 95 6.31 -6.80 -11.63
N TYR A 96 7.32 -7.62 -11.95
CA TYR A 96 8.60 -7.12 -12.48
C TYR A 96 8.44 -6.46 -13.84
N ASP A 97 7.61 -7.01 -14.73
CA ASP A 97 7.32 -6.43 -16.04
C ASP A 97 6.62 -5.06 -15.90
N MET A 98 5.72 -4.93 -14.93
CA MET A 98 5.07 -3.65 -14.61
C MET A 98 6.06 -2.64 -14.04
N LEU A 99 6.95 -3.03 -13.12
CA LEU A 99 8.01 -2.14 -12.63
C LEU A 99 8.92 -1.67 -13.77
N ALA A 100 9.31 -2.57 -14.67
CA ALA A 100 10.11 -2.21 -15.84
C ALA A 100 9.39 -1.17 -16.71
N GLN A 101 8.08 -1.33 -16.95
CA GLN A 101 7.28 -0.36 -17.71
C GLN A 101 7.15 0.99 -16.98
N ILE A 102 6.87 0.98 -15.68
CA ILE A 102 6.72 2.19 -14.87
C ILE A 102 8.02 2.99 -14.87
N TYR A 103 9.18 2.33 -14.72
CA TYR A 103 10.47 2.99 -14.53
C TYR A 103 11.37 3.01 -15.79
N ALA A 104 10.88 2.63 -16.96
CA ALA A 104 11.64 2.67 -18.22
C ALA A 104 11.94 4.09 -18.75
N HIS A 105 11.34 5.12 -18.15
CA HIS A 105 11.52 6.51 -18.57
C HIS A 105 12.70 7.19 -17.88
N LEU A 106 13.25 8.22 -18.52
CA LEU A 106 14.27 9.08 -17.91
C LEU A 106 13.60 10.24 -17.18
N ASP A 107 14.10 10.53 -15.99
CA ASP A 107 13.68 11.69 -15.21
C ASP A 107 14.62 12.87 -15.40
N GLY A 108 14.06 14.06 -15.65
CA GLY A 108 14.81 15.31 -15.74
C GLY A 108 15.28 15.86 -14.39
N SER A 109 14.89 15.24 -13.27
CA SER A 109 15.21 15.67 -11.91
C SER A 109 15.17 14.50 -10.92
N THR A 110 15.81 14.64 -9.75
CA THR A 110 15.77 13.65 -8.67
C THR A 110 15.23 14.26 -7.38
N THR A 111 14.47 13.48 -6.62
CA THR A 111 14.00 13.83 -5.26
C THR A 111 14.94 13.32 -4.17
N VAL A 112 15.98 12.55 -4.53
CA VAL A 112 16.97 12.03 -3.59
C VAL A 112 17.75 13.18 -2.96
N GLY A 113 17.74 13.27 -1.63
CA GLY A 113 18.41 14.34 -0.88
C GLY A 113 17.65 15.67 -0.83
N GLN A 114 16.42 15.75 -1.36
CA GLN A 114 15.56 16.90 -1.10
C GLN A 114 15.10 16.87 0.36
N SER A 115 15.36 17.96 1.08
CA SER A 115 14.81 18.16 2.42
C SER A 115 13.29 18.18 2.34
N ALA A 116 12.62 17.39 3.19
CA ALA A 116 11.18 17.48 3.35
C ALA A 116 10.82 18.93 3.74
N THR A 117 10.12 19.64 2.86
CA THR A 117 9.56 20.93 3.21
C THR A 117 8.45 20.70 4.23
N ASN A 118 8.61 21.24 5.44
CA ASN A 118 7.68 21.14 6.59
C ASN A 118 6.26 21.72 6.32
N GLY A 119 5.87 21.94 5.07
CA GLY A 119 4.62 22.58 4.67
C GLY A 119 3.61 21.65 3.98
N LYS A 120 3.97 20.40 3.65
CA LYS A 120 2.99 19.45 3.11
C LYS A 120 2.26 18.80 4.27
N ALA A 121 0.92 18.98 4.32
CA ALA A 121 0.09 18.44 5.38
C ALA A 121 0.43 16.97 5.63
N GLU A 122 0.95 16.70 6.81
CA GLU A 122 1.17 15.34 7.28
C GLU A 122 -0.21 14.67 7.26
N VAL A 123 -0.37 13.67 6.39
CA VAL A 123 -1.58 12.85 6.40
C VAL A 123 -1.42 11.96 7.63
N ASP A 124 -2.15 12.26 8.71
CA ASP A 124 -2.16 11.38 9.87
C ASP A 124 -2.66 10.00 9.43
N HIS A 125 -1.71 9.09 9.34
CA HIS A 125 -1.91 7.74 8.86
C HIS A 125 -2.91 6.95 9.69
N ASN A 126 -3.11 7.31 10.97
CA ASN A 126 -4.07 6.65 11.84
C ASN A 126 -5.45 7.32 11.79
N ASP A 127 -5.55 8.53 11.27
CA ASP A 127 -6.81 9.24 11.11
C ASP A 127 -7.36 9.12 9.69
N ARG A 128 -8.28 8.17 9.51
CA ARG A 128 -9.00 7.92 8.24
C ARG A 128 -9.62 9.17 7.64
N ARG A 129 -10.01 10.17 8.45
CA ARG A 129 -10.59 11.43 7.97
C ARG A 129 -9.61 12.23 7.11
N THR A 130 -8.31 11.94 7.24
CA THR A 130 -7.25 12.64 6.51
C THR A 130 -6.89 11.97 5.18
N TRP A 131 -7.43 10.78 4.86
CA TRP A 131 -7.10 10.03 3.64
C TRP A 131 -7.83 10.52 2.40
N GLY A 132 -8.88 11.33 2.56
CA GLY A 132 -9.67 11.88 1.46
C GLY A 132 -10.79 10.96 0.99
N LYS A 133 -11.09 11.00 -0.30
CA LYS A 133 -12.25 10.32 -0.91
C LYS A 133 -11.88 8.86 -1.24
N SER A 134 -12.74 7.91 -0.87
CA SER A 134 -12.64 6.54 -1.37
C SER A 134 -12.91 6.48 -2.88
N ILE A 135 -12.02 5.84 -3.62
CA ILE A 135 -12.10 5.68 -5.08
C ILE A 135 -12.09 4.22 -5.54
N ARG A 136 -11.80 3.27 -4.63
CA ARG A 136 -11.94 1.84 -4.89
C ARG A 136 -12.44 1.12 -3.64
N THR A 137 -13.23 0.09 -3.88
CA THR A 137 -13.76 -0.83 -2.88
C THR A 137 -13.36 -2.24 -3.28
N SER A 138 -12.81 -3.01 -2.36
CA SER A 138 -12.47 -4.42 -2.56
C SER A 138 -13.73 -5.30 -2.63
N SER A 139 -13.57 -6.54 -3.09
CA SER A 139 -14.69 -7.50 -3.25
C SER A 139 -15.44 -7.82 -1.95
N ASP A 140 -14.82 -7.59 -0.79
CA ASP A 140 -15.43 -7.71 0.54
C ASP A 140 -16.23 -6.47 0.98
N GLY A 141 -16.35 -5.46 0.11
CA GLY A 141 -17.11 -4.23 0.36
C GLY A 141 -16.36 -3.15 1.13
N LYS A 142 -15.10 -3.37 1.51
CA LYS A 142 -14.28 -2.37 2.23
C LYS A 142 -13.59 -1.42 1.25
N SER A 143 -13.46 -0.15 1.63
CA SER A 143 -12.73 0.82 0.80
C SER A 143 -11.23 0.53 0.81
N SER A 144 -10.67 0.17 -0.34
CA SER A 144 -9.28 -0.28 -0.50
C SER A 144 -8.33 0.82 -0.98
N LEU A 145 -8.85 1.86 -1.64
CA LEU A 145 -8.04 2.96 -2.16
C LEU A 145 -8.73 4.31 -1.93
N PHE A 146 -7.98 5.25 -1.35
CA PHE A 146 -8.41 6.62 -1.12
C PHE A 146 -7.51 7.60 -1.88
N VAL A 147 -8.06 8.75 -2.25
CA VAL A 147 -7.32 9.88 -2.80
C VAL A 147 -7.60 11.16 -2.03
N ARG A 148 -6.53 11.86 -1.66
CA ARG A 148 -6.58 13.23 -1.18
C ARG A 148 -5.84 14.14 -2.15
N GLU A 149 -6.54 15.16 -2.64
CA GLU A 149 -5.99 16.14 -3.56
C GLU A 149 -5.58 17.42 -2.81
N PHE A 150 -4.47 18.02 -3.23
CA PHE A 150 -3.94 19.26 -2.68
C PHE A 150 -3.88 20.35 -3.74
N ALA A 151 -3.84 21.62 -3.29
CA ALA A 151 -3.58 22.74 -4.18
C ALA A 151 -2.23 22.54 -4.89
N GLY A 152 -2.19 22.64 -6.22
CA GLY A 152 -0.96 22.43 -7.02
C GLY A 152 -0.84 21.09 -7.74
N LYS A 153 -1.95 20.35 -7.92
CA LYS A 153 -2.02 19.04 -8.62
C LYS A 153 -1.31 17.87 -7.92
N GLU A 154 -0.90 18.07 -6.68
CA GLU A 154 -0.38 16.98 -5.86
C GLU A 154 -1.51 16.12 -5.32
N LYS A 155 -1.31 14.81 -5.31
CA LYS A 155 -2.26 13.84 -4.78
C LYS A 155 -1.58 12.90 -3.81
N VAL A 156 -2.31 12.46 -2.79
CA VAL A 156 -1.91 11.34 -1.95
C VAL A 156 -2.89 10.21 -2.19
N PHE A 157 -2.37 9.06 -2.60
CA PHE A 157 -3.12 7.82 -2.66
C PHE A 157 -2.83 7.01 -1.39
N THR A 158 -3.87 6.42 -0.79
CA THR A 158 -3.76 5.56 0.38
C THR A 158 -4.38 4.21 0.06
N PHE A 159 -3.56 3.18 -0.03
CA PHE A 159 -3.94 1.79 -0.16
C PHE A 159 -4.10 1.19 1.25
N VAL A 160 -5.07 0.29 1.42
CA VAL A 160 -5.38 -0.29 2.72
C VAL A 160 -5.71 -1.76 2.57
N ILE A 161 -4.94 -2.59 3.27
CA ILE A 161 -5.29 -3.99 3.51
C ILE A 161 -6.01 -4.09 4.85
N TRP A 162 -7.27 -4.50 4.81
CA TRP A 162 -8.10 -4.65 6.01
C TRP A 162 -7.85 -5.99 6.70
N ALA A 163 -7.91 -5.97 8.02
CA ALA A 163 -8.09 -7.18 8.81
C ALA A 163 -9.51 -7.72 8.61
N GLU A 164 -9.67 -9.03 8.71
CA GLU A 164 -10.97 -9.68 8.75
C GLU A 164 -11.67 -9.29 10.07
N GLU A 165 -12.94 -8.93 9.96
CA GLU A 165 -13.77 -8.64 11.14
C GLU A 165 -14.20 -9.98 11.76
N LYS A 166 -14.18 -10.07 13.10
CA LYS A 166 -14.76 -11.20 13.83
C LYS A 166 -16.23 -10.96 14.12
#